data_AF-A0A098VV57-F1
#
_entry.id   AF-A0A098VV57-F1
#
_cell.length_a   1.000
_cell.length_b   1.000
_cell.length_c   1.000
_cell.angle_alpha   90.00
_cell.angle_beta   90.00
_cell.angle_gamma   90.00
#
_symmetry.space_group_name_H-M   'P 1'
#
loop_
_entity.id
_entity.type
_entity.pdbx_description
1 polymer ?
#
loop_
_entity_poly.entity_id
_entity_poly.type
_entity_poly.pdbx_seq_one_letter_code
_entity_poly.pdbx_strand_id
1 'polypeptide(L)' 'MPQLSPAILSGTALAENVLATLKLRIEHLRNLHAVTSKLAIVNVGTNPASAKYIRAKKKAAEKVAWCLTIR' A
#
# COMPACT_ATOMS: atom_id res chain seq x y z
N MET A 1 -15.46 24.42 -29.58
CA MET A 1 -15.12 23.91 -28.23
C MET A 1 -14.44 22.57 -28.40
N PRO A 2 -13.25 22.32 -27.83
CA PRO A 2 -12.59 21.02 -27.97
C PRO A 2 -13.43 19.97 -27.25
N GLN A 3 -13.71 18.86 -27.94
CA GLN A 3 -14.40 17.72 -27.33
C GLN A 3 -13.42 16.97 -26.44
N LEU A 4 -13.66 16.95 -25.13
CA LEU A 4 -12.96 16.07 -24.18
C LEU A 4 -13.66 14.72 -24.20
N SER A 5 -12.97 13.69 -24.70
CA SER A 5 -13.45 12.31 -24.58
C SER A 5 -13.37 11.86 -23.11
N PRO A 6 -14.36 11.07 -22.63
CA PRO A 6 -14.30 10.54 -21.27
C PRO A 6 -13.11 9.59 -21.13
N ALA A 7 -12.15 9.97 -20.30
CA ALA A 7 -10.99 9.15 -19.98
C ALA A 7 -11.25 8.32 -18.72
N ILE A 8 -10.93 7.02 -18.75
CA ILE A 8 -10.98 6.17 -17.57
C ILE A 8 -9.79 6.53 -16.67
N LEU A 9 -10.07 7.06 -15.49
CA LEU A 9 -9.05 7.28 -14.46
C LEU A 9 -8.73 5.94 -13.78
N SER A 10 -7.67 5.28 -14.24
CA SER A 10 -7.21 4.00 -13.67
C SER A 10 -6.55 4.20 -12.31
N GLY A 11 -7.32 4.02 -11.23
CA GLY A 11 -6.79 4.00 -9.87
C GLY A 11 -5.73 2.91 -9.65
N THR A 12 -5.81 1.81 -10.41
CA THR A 12 -4.82 0.72 -10.35
C THR A 12 -3.45 1.18 -10.84
N ALA A 13 -3.39 1.82 -12.02
CA ALA A 13 -2.14 2.31 -12.58
C ALA A 13 -1.51 3.38 -11.68
N LEU A 14 -2.34 4.27 -11.13
CA LEU A 14 -1.88 5.27 -10.15
C LEU A 14 -1.34 4.61 -8.88
N ALA A 15 -2.04 3.62 -8.33
CA ALA A 15 -1.61 2.92 -7.13
C ALA A 15 -0.26 2.20 -7.32
N GLU A 16 -0.04 1.59 -8.48
CA GLU A 16 1.24 0.95 -8.82
C GLU A 16 2.40 1.96 -8.84
N ASN A 17 2.19 3.12 -9.47
CA ASN A 17 3.19 4.20 -9.49
C ASN A 17 3.50 4.75 -8.08
N VAL A 18 2.47 4.90 -7.25
CA VAL A 18 2.63 5.34 -5.85
C VAL A 18 3.42 4.32 -5.05
N LEU A 19 3.11 3.02 -5.18
CA LEU A 19 3.82 1.95 -4.48
C LEU A 19 5.28 1.84 -4.93
N ALA A 20 5.56 1.98 -6.23
CA ALA A 20 6.93 1.98 -6.75
C ALA A 20 7.75 3.15 -6.17
N THR A 21 7.16 4.35 -6.14
CA THR A 21 7.80 5.54 -5.56
C THR A 21 8.05 5.39 -4.06
N LEU A 22 7.07 4.84 -3.32
CA LEU A 22 7.18 4.60 -1.88
C LEU A 22 8.30 3.60 -1.55
N LYS A 23 8.45 2.55 -2.36
CA LYS A 23 9.52 1.56 -2.18
C LYS A 23 10.90 2.21 -2.21
N LEU A 24 11.16 3.07 -3.21
CA LEU A 24 12.42 3.81 -3.32
C LEU A 24 12.68 4.71 -2.11
N ARG A 25 11.63 5.39 -1.61
CA ARG A 25 11.76 6.24 -0.41
C ARG A 25 12.09 5.43 0.84
N ILE A 26 11.48 4.26 1.00
CA ILE A 26 11.74 3.37 2.14
C ILE A 26 13.16 2.80 2.07
N GLU A 27 13.64 2.41 0.89
CA GLU A 27 15.02 2.00 0.68
C GLU A 27 16.01 3.13 1.02
N HIS A 28 15.72 4.34 0.57
CA HIS A 28 16.52 5.52 0.91
C HIS A 28 16.60 5.77 2.43
N LEU A 29 15.46 5.72 3.13
CA LEU A 29 15.41 5.87 4.59
C LEU A 29 16.16 4.75 5.32
N ARG A 30 16.07 3.51 4.82
CA ARG A 30 16.84 2.38 5.37
C ARG A 30 18.33 2.62 5.24
N ASN A 31 18.78 3.12 4.09
CA ASN A 31 20.20 3.37 3.84
C ASN A 31 20.74 4.55 4.66
N LEU A 32 19.96 5.62 4.83
CA LEU A 32 20.40 6.80 5.58
C LEU A 32 20.36 6.63 7.10
N HIS A 33 19.36 5.91 7.62
CA HIS A 33 19.07 5.91 9.06
C HIS A 33 19.06 4.50 9.68
N ALA A 34 19.33 3.45 8.91
CA ALA A 34 19.18 2.05 9.32
C ALA A 34 17.77 1.71 9.86
N VAL A 35 16.76 2.54 9.56
CA VAL A 35 15.38 2.34 9.99
C VAL A 35 14.60 1.61 8.89
N THR A 36 13.97 0.49 9.25
CA THR A 36 13.01 -0.18 8.37
C THR A 36 11.60 0.21 8.77
N SER A 37 10.85 0.80 7.83
CA SER A 37 9.43 1.10 8.02
C SER A 37 8.62 -0.18 8.24
N LYS A 38 7.74 -0.15 9.26
CA LYS A 38 6.90 -1.28 9.66
C LYS A 38 5.45 -0.84 9.76
N LEU A 39 4.53 -1.68 9.29
CA LEU A 39 3.09 -1.50 9.49
C LEU A 39 2.55 -2.59 10.42
N ALA A 40 1.96 -2.19 11.54
CA ALA A 40 1.20 -3.08 12.40
C ALA A 40 -0.29 -2.98 12.06
N ILE A 41 -0.93 -4.13 11.79
CA ILE A 41 -2.37 -4.23 11.55
C ILE A 41 -3.00 -5.04 12.68
N VAL A 42 -3.90 -4.43 13.44
CA VAL A 42 -4.69 -5.10 14.48
C VAL A 42 -6.07 -5.44 13.92
N ASN A 43 -6.47 -6.70 14.01
CA ASN A 43 -7.81 -7.14 13.61
C ASN A 43 -8.59 -7.65 14.82
N VAL A 44 -9.61 -6.92 15.24
CA VAL A 44 -10.49 -7.35 16.34
C VAL A 44 -11.77 -7.94 15.75
N GLY A 45 -12.06 -9.19 16.12
CA GLY A 45 -13.26 -9.91 15.69
C GLY A 45 -13.14 -10.61 14.33
N THR A 46 -14.27 -11.13 13.85
CA THR A 46 -14.32 -12.10 12.72
C THR A 46 -15.11 -11.60 11.51
N ASN A 47 -15.35 -10.29 11.39
CA ASN A 47 -16.10 -9.73 10.25
C ASN A 47 -15.44 -10.15 8.91
N PRO A 48 -16.16 -10.90 8.03
CA PRO A 48 -15.61 -11.41 6.77
C PRO A 48 -15.13 -10.30 5.81
N ALA A 49 -15.81 -9.15 5.82
CA ALA A 49 -15.42 -8.00 4.99
C ALA A 49 -14.11 -7.39 5.47
N SER A 50 -13.95 -7.19 6.79
CA SER A 50 -12.72 -6.69 7.40
C SER A 50 -11.52 -7.57 7.07
N ALA A 51 -11.70 -8.90 7.09
CA ALA A 51 -10.66 -9.85 6.71
C ALA A 51 -10.18 -9.64 5.27
N LYS A 52 -11.07 -9.30 4.32
CA LYS A 52 -10.68 -8.98 2.93
C LYS A 52 -9.86 -7.70 2.86
N TYR A 53 -10.26 -6.65 3.56
CA TYR A 53 -9.52 -5.38 3.57
C TYR A 53 -8.15 -5.51 4.25
N ILE A 54 -8.05 -6.27 5.33
CA ILE A 54 -6.77 -6.52 6.00
C ILE A 54 -5.82 -7.30 5.10
N ARG A 55 -6.31 -8.31 4.37
CA ARG A 55 -5.51 -9.01 3.35
C ARG A 55 -4.98 -8.07 2.27
N ALA A 56 -5.82 -7.15 1.77
CA ALA A 56 -5.39 -6.17 0.77
C ALA A 56 -4.33 -5.21 1.33
N LYS A 57 -4.51 -4.69 2.55
CA LYS A 57 -3.53 -3.81 3.23
C LYS A 57 -2.20 -4.52 3.48
N LYS A 58 -2.24 -5.77 3.93
CA LYS A 58 -1.05 -6.61 4.10
C LYS A 58 -0.29 -6.80 2.78
N LYS A 59 -1.00 -7.20 1.72
CA LYS A 59 -0.39 -7.41 0.39
C LYS A 59 0.24 -6.13 -0.18
N ALA A 60 -0.38 -4.97 0.04
CA ALA A 60 0.20 -3.68 -0.37
C ALA A 60 1.43 -3.30 0.46
N ALA A 61 1.36 -3.50 1.79
CA ALA A 61 2.47 -3.22 2.69
C ALA A 61 3.69 -4.10 2.37
N GLU A 62 3.51 -5.41 2.13
CA GLU A 62 4.60 -6.34 1.77
C GLU A 62 5.32 -5.97 0.46
N LYS A 63 4.67 -5.21 -0.45
CA LYS A 63 5.32 -4.73 -1.68
C LYS A 63 6.35 -3.62 -1.42
N VAL A 64 6.26 -2.92 -0.29
CA VAL A 64 7.04 -1.69 -0.03
C VAL A 64 7.76 -1.68 1.32
N ALA A 65 7.26 -2.42 2.31
CA ALA A 65 7.71 -2.40 3.71
C ALA A 65 7.46 -3.76 4.41
N TRP A 66 7.86 -3.85 5.68
CA TRP A 66 7.56 -5.02 6.50
C TRP A 66 6.19 -4.87 7.18
N CYS A 67 5.31 -5.87 7.07
CA CYS A 67 3.98 -5.86 7.66
C CYS A 67 3.85 -6.92 8.75
N LEU A 68 3.42 -6.51 9.95
CA LEU A 68 3.03 -7.40 11.04
C LEU A 68 1.52 -7.35 11.21
N THR A 69 0.87 -8.50 11.30
CA THR A 69 -0.55 -8.60 11.63
C THR A 69 -0.70 -9.19 13.03
N ILE A 70 -1.39 -8.46 13.89
CA ILE A 70 -1.75 -8.87 15.25
C ILE A 70 -3.23 -9.25 15.19
N ARG A 71 -3.54 -10.49 15.58
CA ARG A 71 -4.90 -11.03 15.62
C ARG A 71 -5.34 -11.14 17.06
#